data_AF-A0A0N8IB59-F1
#
_entry.id   AF-A0A0N8IB59-F1
#
_cell.length_a   1.000
_cell.length_b   1.000
_cell.length_c   1.000
_cell.angle_alpha   90.00
_cell.angle_beta   90.00
_cell.angle_gamma   90.00
#
_symmetry.space_group_name_H-M   'P 1'
#
loop_
_entity.id
_entity.type
_entity.pdbx_description
1 polymer ?
#
loop_
_entity_poly.entity_id
_entity_poly.type
_entity_poly.pdbx_seq_one_letter_code
_entity_poly.pdbx_strand_id
1 'polypeptide(L)'
;MNAKTATENPIATAQRGRAHVVAACLAVLTREIHGAGLEKHAALDLLRDAPDKIDAALTRGPGALVVYRLDRRGARGVVSDSESRLGHFTAAAEQEGAPLFGFCPGAIAELAAHIDAGAASLKKDA
;
A
#
# COMPACT_ATOMS: atom_id res chain seq x y z
N MET A 1 -17.73 35.57 21.17
CA MET A 1 -17.19 34.21 21.02
C MET A 1 -16.37 34.17 19.74
N ASN A 2 -15.04 34.17 19.83
CA ASN A 2 -14.18 34.15 18.65
C ASN A 2 -13.96 32.70 18.23
N ALA A 3 -14.47 32.34 17.05
CA ALA A 3 -14.19 31.07 16.40
C ALA A 3 -12.69 31.04 16.06
N LYS A 4 -11.91 30.35 16.89
CA LYS A 4 -10.51 30.04 16.62
C LYS A 4 -10.50 28.94 15.56
N THR A 5 -10.49 29.32 14.29
CA THR A 5 -10.22 28.42 13.18
C THR A 5 -8.83 27.83 13.41
N ALA A 6 -8.78 26.59 13.88
CA ALA A 6 -7.55 25.84 13.98
C ALA A 6 -7.04 25.63 12.55
N THR A 7 -6.00 26.36 12.18
CA THR A 7 -5.29 26.14 10.92
C THR A 7 -4.62 24.78 11.03
N GLU A 8 -5.19 23.74 10.42
CA GLU A 8 -4.56 22.42 10.38
C GLU A 8 -3.21 22.54 9.66
N ASN A 9 -2.15 22.02 10.29
CA ASN A 9 -0.82 22.05 9.71
C ASN A 9 -0.78 21.14 8.47
N PRO A 10 -0.47 21.66 7.27
CA PRO A 10 -0.49 20.89 6.02
C PRO A 10 0.38 19.62 6.09
N ILE A 11 1.49 19.68 6.82
CA ILE A 11 2.41 18.55 7.02
C ILE A 11 1.73 17.44 7.83
N ALA A 12 1.00 17.80 8.88
CA ALA A 12 0.28 16.85 9.73
C ALA A 12 -0.88 16.17 8.97
N THR A 13 -1.58 16.92 8.12
CA THR A 13 -2.65 16.38 7.27
C THR A 13 -2.10 15.41 6.23
N ALA A 14 -0.99 15.75 5.56
CA ALA A 14 -0.31 14.86 4.62
C ALA A 14 0.21 13.57 5.29
N GLN A 15 0.80 13.70 6.49
CA GLN A 15 1.28 12.56 7.26
C GLN A 15 0.14 11.64 7.74
N ARG A 16 -1.02 12.21 8.10
CA ARG A 16 -2.23 11.44 8.43
C ARG A 16 -2.80 10.72 7.20
N GLY A 17 -2.85 11.38 6.04
CA GLY A 17 -3.26 10.76 4.78
C GLY A 17 -2.36 9.58 4.41
N ARG A 18 -1.05 9.75 4.54
CA ARG A 18 -0.06 8.69 4.33
C ARG A 18 -0.29 7.48 5.24
N ALA A 19 -0.51 7.71 6.54
CA ALA A 19 -0.80 6.64 7.49
C ALA A 19 -2.09 5.86 7.13
N HIS A 20 -3.13 6.55 6.64
CA HIS A 20 -4.35 5.88 6.17
C HIS A 20 -4.12 5.00 4.94
N VAL A 21 -3.30 5.45 3.99
CA VAL A 21 -2.94 4.64 2.82
C VAL A 21 -2.18 3.38 3.26
N VAL A 22 -1.21 3.51 4.16
CA VAL A 22 -0.49 2.36 4.73
C VAL A 22 -1.47 1.39 5.40
N ALA A 23 -2.37 1.87 6.25
CA ALA A 23 -3.37 1.05 6.93
C ALA A 23 -4.30 0.33 5.94
N ALA A 24 -4.78 1.02 4.90
CA ALA A 24 -5.63 0.43 3.88
C ALA A 24 -4.90 -0.67 3.08
N CYS A 25 -3.67 -0.40 2.65
CA CYS A 25 -2.83 -1.38 1.97
C CYS A 25 -2.56 -2.62 2.85
N LEU A 26 -2.29 -2.43 4.15
CA LEU A 26 -2.10 -3.53 5.10
C LEU A 26 -3.37 -4.35 5.30
N ALA A 27 -4.54 -3.72 5.35
CA ALA A 27 -5.81 -4.43 5.49
C ALA A 27 -6.08 -5.35 4.28
N VAL A 28 -5.83 -4.86 3.06
CA VAL A 28 -5.95 -5.68 1.85
C VAL A 28 -4.91 -6.80 1.85
N LEU A 29 -3.64 -6.50 2.13
CA LEU A 29 -2.60 -7.53 2.21
C LEU A 29 -2.94 -8.63 3.23
N THR A 30 -3.48 -8.26 4.40
CA THR A 30 -3.90 -9.22 5.43
C THR A 30 -4.97 -10.18 4.90
N ARG A 31 -5.93 -9.66 4.12
CA ARG A 31 -6.96 -10.48 3.47
C ARG A 31 -6.36 -11.44 2.45
N GLU A 32 -5.44 -10.97 1.63
CA GLU A 32 -4.80 -11.81 0.60
C GLU A 32 -3.88 -12.89 1.21
N ILE A 33 -3.16 -12.56 2.29
CA ILE A 33 -2.40 -13.53 3.10
C ILE A 33 -3.33 -14.63 3.62
N HIS A 34 -4.50 -14.25 4.16
CA HIS A 34 -5.47 -15.21 4.67
C HIS A 34 -6.04 -16.08 3.54
N GLY A 35 -6.40 -15.49 2.40
CA GLY A 35 -6.90 -16.20 1.23
C GLY A 35 -5.89 -17.19 0.63
N ALA A 36 -4.59 -16.87 0.70
CA ALA A 36 -3.51 -17.75 0.27
C ALA A 36 -3.21 -18.89 1.26
N GLY A 37 -3.79 -18.86 2.46
CA GLY A 37 -3.61 -19.90 3.48
C GLY A 37 -2.19 -19.98 4.01
N LEU A 38 -1.55 -18.82 4.25
CA LEU A 38 -0.20 -18.77 4.82
C LEU A 38 -0.21 -19.26 6.28
N GLU A 39 0.85 -19.97 6.65
CA GLU A 39 1.11 -20.32 8.03
C GLU A 39 1.26 -19.06 8.89
N LYS A 40 0.72 -19.11 10.12
CA LYS A 40 0.64 -17.94 11.01
C LYS A 40 1.98 -17.23 11.20
N HIS A 41 3.06 -17.98 11.37
CA HIS A 41 4.39 -17.39 11.55
C HIS A 41 4.87 -16.67 10.30
N ALA A 42 4.74 -17.29 9.12
CA ALA A 42 5.11 -16.67 7.85
C ALA A 42 4.25 -15.42 7.56
N ALA A 43 2.96 -15.46 7.89
CA ALA A 43 2.07 -14.31 7.79
C ALA A 43 2.52 -13.15 8.69
N LEU A 44 2.86 -13.42 9.96
CA LEU A 44 3.32 -12.41 10.89
C LEU A 44 4.67 -11.81 10.50
N ASP A 45 5.61 -12.63 10.02
CA ASP A 45 6.90 -12.14 9.51
C ASP A 45 6.72 -11.23 8.31
N LEU A 46 5.82 -11.58 7.38
CA LEU A 46 5.50 -10.74 6.22
C LEU A 46 4.87 -9.41 6.66
N LEU A 47 3.87 -9.47 7.55
CA LEU A 47 3.14 -8.30 8.03
C LEU A 47 3.99 -7.37 8.89
N ARG A 48 5.00 -7.89 9.60
CA ARG A 48 5.96 -7.07 10.36
C ARG A 48 6.70 -6.10 9.46
N ASP A 49 7.14 -6.57 8.29
CA ASP A 49 8.01 -5.79 7.40
C ASP A 49 7.23 -5.10 6.27
N ALA A 50 5.92 -5.30 6.19
CA ALA A 50 5.05 -4.73 5.14
C ALA A 50 4.86 -3.20 5.25
N PRO A 51 4.65 -2.60 6.45
CA PRO A 51 4.48 -1.15 6.58
C PRO A 51 5.66 -0.37 5.97
N ASP A 52 6.89 -0.80 6.26
CA ASP A 52 8.12 -0.15 5.77
C ASP A 52 8.24 -0.25 4.24
N LYS A 53 7.80 -1.36 3.64
CA LYS A 53 7.80 -1.52 2.18
C LYS A 53 6.76 -0.65 1.51
N ILE A 54 5.57 -0.54 2.09
CA ILE A 54 4.51 0.35 1.61
C ILE A 54 4.95 1.80 1.71
N ASP A 55 5.54 2.18 2.84
CA ASP A 55 6.10 3.51 3.06
C ASP A 55 7.23 3.82 2.06
N ALA A 56 8.16 2.89 1.86
CA ALA A 56 9.23 3.04 0.86
C ALA A 56 8.68 3.25 -0.56
N ALA A 57 7.60 2.55 -0.95
CA ALA A 57 6.97 2.76 -2.25
C ALA A 57 6.29 4.14 -2.33
N LEU A 58 5.57 4.57 -1.29
CA LEU A 58 4.99 5.90 -1.23
C LEU A 58 6.06 7.01 -1.33
N THR A 59 7.26 6.79 -0.77
CA THR A 59 8.40 7.72 -0.89
C THR A 59 8.96 7.77 -2.31
N ARG A 60 8.94 6.66 -3.04
CA ARG A 60 9.42 6.58 -4.44
C ARG A 60 8.44 7.18 -5.44
N GLY A 61 7.14 7.22 -5.11
CA GLY A 61 6.10 7.85 -5.93
C GLY A 61 5.16 6.86 -6.61
N PRO A 62 4.29 7.35 -7.53
CA PRO A 62 3.16 6.57 -8.07
C PRO A 62 3.57 5.36 -8.92
N GLY A 63 4.76 5.37 -9.51
CA GLY A 63 5.28 4.26 -10.31
C GLY A 63 5.89 3.12 -9.49
N ALA A 64 6.06 3.27 -8.18
CA ALA A 64 6.65 2.23 -7.34
C ALA A 64 5.62 1.17 -6.95
N LEU A 65 5.89 -0.07 -7.34
CA LEU A 65 5.07 -1.23 -7.03
C LEU A 65 5.61 -1.93 -5.77
N VAL A 66 4.69 -2.37 -4.91
CA VAL A 66 4.98 -3.36 -3.87
C VAL A 66 4.41 -4.68 -4.33
N VAL A 67 5.23 -5.73 -4.38
CA VAL A 67 4.80 -7.08 -4.76
C VAL A 67 5.18 -8.06 -3.68
N TYR A 68 4.21 -8.86 -3.25
CA TYR A 68 4.35 -9.93 -2.29
C TYR A 68 4.18 -11.28 -2.98
N ARG A 69 5.10 -12.18 -2.67
CA ARG A 69 4.95 -13.61 -2.88
C ARG A 69 4.43 -14.25 -1.60
N LEU A 70 3.31 -14.92 -1.72
CA LEU A 70 2.59 -15.54 -0.61
C LEU A 70 2.95 -17.02 -0.53
N ASP A 71 4.26 -17.29 -0.38
CA ASP A 71 4.79 -18.64 -0.26
C ASP A 71 4.42 -19.26 1.10
N ARG A 72 3.91 -20.50 1.12
CA ARG A 72 3.59 -21.20 2.39
C ARG A 72 4.82 -21.42 3.29
N ARG A 73 6.03 -21.42 2.73
CA ARG A 73 7.30 -21.71 3.43
C ARG A 73 8.23 -20.51 3.59
N GLY A 74 7.81 -19.31 3.17
CA GLY A 74 8.69 -18.14 3.22
C GLY A 74 8.20 -16.98 2.38
N ALA A 75 7.08 -16.38 2.77
CA ALA A 75 6.52 -15.24 2.07
C ALA A 75 7.46 -14.03 2.12
N ARG A 76 7.53 -13.28 1.02
CA ARG A 76 8.47 -12.15 0.88
C ARG A 76 7.90 -11.05 -0.01
N GLY A 77 8.35 -9.81 0.23
CA GLY A 77 7.92 -8.64 -0.53
C GLY A 77 9.09 -7.87 -1.13
N VAL A 78 8.88 -7.29 -2.31
CA VAL A 78 9.82 -6.39 -2.99
C VAL A 78 9.15 -5.04 -3.29
N VAL A 79 9.96 -3.98 -3.26
CA VAL A 79 9.57 -2.64 -3.72
C VAL A 79 10.42 -2.28 -4.93
N SER A 80 9.78 -2.01 -6.06
CA SER A 80 10.46 -1.70 -7.32
C SER A 80 9.54 -0.98 -8.30
N ASP A 81 10.12 -0.05 -9.06
CA ASP A 81 9.58 0.57 -10.28
C ASP A 81 10.22 -0.04 -11.55
N SER A 82 11.31 -0.80 -11.39
CA SER A 82 11.96 -1.54 -12.47
C SER A 82 11.13 -2.76 -12.91
N GLU A 83 10.66 -2.74 -14.16
CA GLU A 83 9.94 -3.86 -14.79
C GLU A 83 10.76 -5.15 -14.82
N SER A 84 12.05 -5.09 -15.16
CA SER A 84 12.90 -6.28 -15.22
C SER A 84 13.04 -6.95 -13.85
N ARG A 85 13.25 -6.17 -12.80
CA ARG A 85 13.36 -6.67 -11.43
C ARG A 85 12.04 -7.28 -10.94
N LEU A 86 10.91 -6.66 -11.28
CA LEU A 86 9.59 -7.21 -11.02
C LEU A 86 9.36 -8.51 -11.79
N GLY A 87 9.70 -8.55 -13.08
CA GLY A 87 9.57 -9.72 -13.93
C GLY A 87 10.38 -10.92 -13.44
N HIS A 88 11.61 -10.70 -12.95
CA HIS A 88 12.39 -11.76 -12.30
C HIS A 88 11.73 -12.27 -11.01
N PHE A 89 11.16 -11.36 -10.22
CA PHE A 89 10.48 -11.71 -8.98
C PHE A 89 9.18 -12.50 -9.21
N THR A 90 8.38 -12.12 -10.21
CA THR A 90 7.14 -12.81 -10.58
C THR A 90 7.42 -14.16 -11.22
N ALA A 91 8.40 -14.26 -12.14
CA ALA A 91 8.77 -15.53 -12.76
C ALA A 91 9.19 -16.59 -11.73
N ALA A 92 9.93 -16.19 -10.69
CA ALA A 92 10.30 -17.09 -9.61
C ALA A 92 9.07 -17.56 -8.80
N ALA A 93 8.05 -16.71 -8.63
CA ALA A 93 6.80 -17.11 -7.97
C ALA A 93 6.02 -18.13 -8.80
N GLU A 94 5.94 -17.91 -10.11
CA GLU A 94 5.26 -18.81 -11.04
C GLU A 94 5.91 -20.20 -11.05
N GLN A 95 7.25 -20.27 -11.10
CA GLN A 95 7.99 -21.53 -11.03
C GLN A 95 7.72 -22.31 -9.75
N GLU A 96 7.51 -21.61 -8.64
CA GLU A 96 7.28 -22.19 -7.31
C GLU A 96 5.78 -22.41 -7.02
N GLY A 97 4.89 -22.04 -7.94
CA GLY A 97 3.43 -22.14 -7.77
C GLY A 97 2.89 -21.23 -6.66
N ALA A 98 3.57 -20.12 -6.39
CA ALA A 98 3.28 -19.22 -5.29
C ALA A 98 2.30 -18.11 -5.71
N PRO A 99 1.23 -17.85 -4.94
CA PRO A 99 0.34 -16.73 -5.20
C PRO A 99 1.10 -15.39 -5.13
N LEU A 100 0.78 -14.49 -6.05
CA LEU A 100 1.31 -13.14 -6.12
C LEU A 100 0.22 -12.13 -5.76
N PHE A 101 0.61 -11.11 -5.00
CA PHE A 101 -0.23 -9.94 -4.75
C PHE A 101 0.60 -8.67 -4.91
N GLY A 102 0.12 -7.70 -5.69
CA GLY A 102 0.86 -6.47 -5.94
C GLY A 102 -0.06 -5.26 -6.03
N PHE A 103 0.45 -4.10 -5.60
CA PHE A 103 -0.27 -2.82 -5.64
C PHE A 103 0.70 -1.64 -5.66
N CYS A 104 0.25 -0.50 -6.18
CA CYS A 104 1.00 0.76 -6.25
C CYS A 104 0.47 1.74 -5.19
N PRO A 105 1.08 1.86 -3.99
CA PRO A 105 0.58 2.74 -2.94
C PRO A 105 0.46 4.21 -3.36
N GLY A 106 1.42 4.71 -4.14
CA GLY A 106 1.41 6.10 -4.61
C GLY A 106 0.23 6.39 -5.55
N ALA A 107 -0.04 5.50 -6.50
CA ALA A 107 -1.19 5.65 -7.40
C ALA A 107 -2.53 5.56 -6.63
N ILE A 108 -2.62 4.68 -5.62
CA ILE A 108 -3.80 4.61 -4.74
C ILE A 108 -3.99 5.93 -3.97
N ALA A 109 -2.91 6.50 -3.43
CA ALA A 109 -2.95 7.76 -2.71
C ALA A 109 -3.39 8.93 -3.62
N GLU A 110 -2.87 8.99 -4.85
CA GLU A 110 -3.28 9.98 -5.84
C GLU A 110 -4.76 9.84 -6.19
N LEU A 111 -5.23 8.62 -6.46
CA LEU A 111 -6.63 8.36 -6.77
C LEU A 111 -7.54 8.79 -5.60
N ALA A 112 -7.17 8.47 -4.37
CA ALA A 112 -7.92 8.88 -3.17
C ALA A 112 -8.01 10.42 -3.07
N ALA A 113 -6.90 11.13 -3.30
CA ALA A 113 -6.89 12.60 -3.28
C ALA A 113 -7.79 13.21 -4.37
N HIS A 114 -7.81 12.63 -5.57
CA HIS A 114 -8.70 13.09 -6.66
C HIS A 114 -10.18 12.87 -6.31
N ILE A 115 -10.52 11.74 -5.70
CA ILE A 115 -11.88 11.44 -5.25
C ILE A 115 -12.34 12.45 -4.20
N ASP A 116 -11.49 12.74 -3.20
CA ASP A 116 -11.80 13.71 -2.15
C ASP A 116 -12.00 15.13 -2.70
N ALA A 117 -11.15 15.54 -3.65
CA ALA A 117 -11.27 16.83 -4.32
C ALA A 117 -12.59 16.94 -5.11
N GLY A 118 -12.95 15.88 -5.85
CA GLY A 118 -14.22 15.82 -6.58
C GLY A 118 -15.43 15.88 -5.65
N ALA A 119 -15.41 15.13 -4.55
CA ALA A 119 -16.48 15.13 -3.55
C ALA A 119 -16.62 16.50 -2.85
N ALA A 120 -15.52 17.21 -2.62
CA ALA A 120 -15.54 18.56 -2.07
C ALA A 120 -16.13 19.58 -3.07
N SER A 121 -15.86 19.44 -4.36
CA SER A 121 -16.44 20.32 -5.40
C SER A 121 -17.96 20.16 -5.47
N LEU A 122 -18.46 18.91 -5.49
CA LEU A 122 -19.90 18.63 -5.56
C LEU A 122 -20.68 19.20 -4.37
N LYS A 123 -20.06 19.30 -3.19
CA LYS A 123 -20.68 19.89 -1.99
C LYS A 123 -20.71 21.42 -1.99
N LYS A 124 -19.90 22.08 -2.81
CA LYS A 124 -19.91 23.55 -2.94
C LYS A 124 -21.00 24.03 -3.91
N ASP A 125 -21.38 23.17 -4.85
CA ASP A 125 -22.38 23.47 -5.89
C ASP A 125 -23.81 23.04 -5.48
N ALA A 126 -23.98 22.48 -4.29
CA ALA A 126 -25.25 22.02 -3.69
C ALA A 126 -25.68 22.92 -2.53
#